data_AF-A0A497PZ83-F1
#
_entry.id   AF-A0A497PZ83-F1
#
_cell.length_a   1.000
_cell.length_b   1.000
_cell.length_c   1.000
_cell.angle_alpha   90.00
_cell.angle_beta   90.00
_cell.angle_gamma   90.00
#
_symmetry.space_group_name_H-M   'P 1'
#
loop_
_entity.id
_entity.type
_entity.pdbx_description
1 polymer ?
#
loop_
_entity_poly.entity_id
_entity_poly.type
_entity_poly.pdbx_seq_one_letter_code
_entity_poly.pdbx_strand_id
1 'polypeptide(L)'
;MMKEDKESNRHWFLKELKRRISQSEEDDRIALLAAAIGERRTRDLNDTVHYSESELGWTETVSNLLEARDVSYQVPVGIASSAIRVESLKYREMIFHLLSCSMFEPVPVDTVELLEMVADSPSFVQATRAAVDYTFRLAKEQVESDDTLFYGTTDPAMQDATFLALLDEKNIEQIHSFHLERCGNRVSVAALWRCEYGRVALSNLGIRGTMITEPDLSVVLSVLQEPISIGELVDRECNQQGEPLKNPTNPEYHELLMAIIDQDIETLGSLGSRHAVAPLNSLLSENISEYEQSTSPPHYRRLAKTINSHVRVRAIESILSLERLAHHQATRVSTIAITALANFYHESAIATLSKLLCQSSCDEIVKSADKAILHISTRLPETRPMLMQLLNRNCPNPHRIKRILRRMK
;
A
#
# COMPACT_ATOMS: atom_id res chain seq x y z
N MET A 1 -40.41 -23.35 -44.90
CA MET A 1 -40.81 -23.53 -43.48
C MET A 1 -39.74 -24.20 -42.61
N MET A 2 -39.35 -25.47 -42.72
CA MET A 2 -38.33 -26.06 -41.79
C MET A 2 -36.87 -25.53 -41.92
N LYS A 3 -36.52 -24.79 -42.98
CA LYS A 3 -35.18 -24.19 -43.15
C LYS A 3 -35.05 -22.81 -42.46
N GLU A 4 -36.13 -22.02 -42.45
CA GLU A 4 -36.14 -20.67 -41.85
C GLU A 4 -36.04 -20.72 -40.31
N ASP A 5 -36.67 -21.70 -39.66
CA ASP A 5 -36.54 -21.90 -38.20
C ASP A 5 -35.13 -22.34 -37.76
N LYS A 6 -34.38 -23.05 -38.63
CA LYS A 6 -33.00 -23.46 -38.35
C LYS A 6 -32.00 -22.32 -38.53
N GLU A 7 -32.21 -21.43 -39.51
CA GLU A 7 -31.38 -20.24 -39.71
C GLU A 7 -31.61 -19.20 -38.63
N SER A 8 -32.87 -19.01 -38.21
CA SER A 8 -33.24 -18.15 -37.07
C SER A 8 -32.60 -18.61 -35.75
N ASN A 9 -32.68 -19.92 -35.44
CA ASN A 9 -32.02 -20.50 -34.26
C ASN A 9 -30.49 -20.43 -34.32
N ARG A 10 -29.89 -20.62 -35.50
CA ARG A 10 -28.43 -20.49 -35.68
C ARG A 10 -27.96 -19.05 -35.51
N HIS A 11 -28.72 -18.07 -36.03
CA HIS A 11 -28.39 -16.66 -35.90
C HIS A 11 -28.52 -16.19 -34.44
N TRP A 12 -29.59 -16.60 -33.75
CA TRP A 12 -29.75 -16.36 -32.32
C TRP A 12 -28.61 -16.97 -31.50
N PHE A 13 -28.26 -18.24 -31.76
CA PHE A 13 -27.17 -18.92 -31.06
C PHE A 13 -25.81 -18.22 -31.27
N LEU A 14 -25.49 -17.80 -32.50
CA LEU A 14 -24.24 -17.08 -32.77
C LEU A 14 -24.22 -15.69 -32.12
N LYS A 15 -25.36 -15.00 -32.05
CA LYS A 15 -25.46 -13.71 -31.35
C LYS A 15 -25.25 -13.87 -29.85
N GLU A 16 -25.87 -14.87 -29.25
CA GLU A 16 -25.71 -15.16 -27.81
C GLU A 16 -24.29 -15.65 -27.49
N LEU A 17 -23.67 -16.46 -28.36
CA LEU A 17 -22.28 -16.87 -28.21
C LEU A 17 -21.33 -15.67 -28.26
N LYS A 18 -21.52 -14.76 -29.23
CA LYS A 18 -20.73 -13.52 -29.31
C LYS A 18 -20.88 -12.67 -28.05
N ARG A 19 -22.11 -12.49 -27.56
CA ARG A 19 -22.38 -11.75 -26.33
C ARG A 19 -21.63 -12.35 -25.13
N ARG A 20 -21.63 -13.68 -25.00
CA ARG A 20 -20.92 -14.38 -23.92
C ARG A 20 -19.41 -14.27 -24.03
N ILE A 21 -18.86 -14.30 -25.25
CA ILE A 21 -17.42 -14.09 -25.48
C ILE A 21 -17.05 -12.67 -25.07
N SER A 22 -17.80 -11.66 -25.51
CA SER A 22 -17.55 -10.26 -25.14
C SER A 22 -17.64 -10.04 -23.62
N GLN A 23 -18.64 -10.61 -22.95
CA GLN A 23 -18.73 -10.55 -21.48
C GLN A 23 -17.53 -11.22 -20.81
N SER A 24 -17.11 -12.40 -21.29
CA SER A 24 -15.96 -13.09 -20.72
C SER A 24 -14.67 -12.28 -20.88
N GLU A 25 -14.49 -11.60 -22.02
CA GLU A 25 -13.34 -10.73 -22.25
C GLU A 25 -13.37 -9.48 -21.36
N GLU A 26 -14.56 -8.94 -21.09
CA GLU A 26 -14.80 -7.84 -20.15
C GLU A 26 -14.48 -8.24 -18.71
N ASP A 27 -15.05 -9.36 -18.25
CA ASP A 27 -14.79 -9.93 -16.92
C ASP A 27 -13.29 -10.19 -16.71
N ASP A 28 -12.60 -10.72 -17.74
CA ASP A 28 -11.16 -10.95 -17.71
C ASP A 28 -10.36 -9.64 -17.60
N ARG A 29 -10.76 -8.58 -18.32
CA ARG A 29 -10.13 -7.25 -18.23
C ARG A 29 -10.31 -6.63 -16.84
N ILE A 30 -11.53 -6.66 -16.30
CA ILE A 30 -11.82 -6.13 -14.97
C ILE A 30 -11.01 -6.90 -13.90
N ALA A 31 -10.90 -8.22 -14.03
CA ALA A 31 -10.08 -9.04 -13.14
C ALA A 31 -8.58 -8.70 -13.23
N LEU A 32 -8.07 -8.38 -14.43
CA LEU A 32 -6.69 -7.92 -14.62
C LEU A 32 -6.44 -6.57 -13.95
N LEU A 33 -7.37 -5.61 -14.08
CA LEU A 33 -7.30 -4.31 -13.40
C LEU A 33 -7.32 -4.49 -11.87
N ALA A 34 -8.28 -5.26 -11.35
CA ALA A 34 -8.40 -5.55 -9.93
C ALA A 34 -7.14 -6.20 -9.36
N ALA A 35 -6.55 -7.16 -10.10
CA ALA A 35 -5.28 -7.76 -9.73
C ALA A 35 -4.11 -6.76 -9.80
N ALA A 36 -4.02 -5.93 -10.84
CA ALA A 36 -2.95 -4.94 -10.94
C ALA A 36 -3.00 -3.92 -9.79
N ILE A 37 -4.21 -3.47 -9.43
CA ILE A 37 -4.43 -2.56 -8.29
C ILE A 37 -4.14 -3.27 -6.97
N GLY A 38 -4.80 -4.40 -6.71
CA GLY A 38 -4.68 -5.17 -5.47
C GLY A 38 -3.24 -5.63 -5.17
N GLU A 39 -2.46 -5.88 -6.22
CA GLU A 39 -1.06 -6.30 -6.15
C GLU A 39 -0.05 -5.14 -6.28
N ARG A 40 -0.51 -3.89 -6.41
CA ARG A 40 0.30 -2.67 -6.65
C ARG A 40 1.27 -2.79 -7.84
N ARG A 41 0.81 -3.41 -8.93
CA ARG A 41 1.57 -3.55 -10.18
C ARG A 41 1.28 -2.37 -11.12
N THR A 42 1.88 -1.20 -10.83
CA THR A 42 1.71 0.04 -11.61
C THR A 42 1.85 -0.16 -13.11
N ARG A 43 2.92 -0.82 -13.56
CA ARG A 43 3.14 -1.03 -15.00
C ARG A 43 1.99 -1.82 -15.62
N ASP A 44 1.60 -2.91 -14.99
CA ASP A 44 0.58 -3.80 -15.54
C ASP A 44 -0.81 -3.13 -15.50
N LEU A 45 -1.07 -2.24 -14.53
CA LEU A 45 -2.24 -1.36 -14.51
C LEU A 45 -2.21 -0.41 -15.71
N ASN A 46 -1.10 0.31 -15.92
CA ASN A 46 -0.94 1.21 -17.06
C ASN A 46 -1.11 0.48 -18.40
N ASP A 47 -0.46 -0.66 -18.58
CA ASP A 47 -0.54 -1.46 -19.80
C ASP A 47 -1.98 -1.92 -20.07
N THR A 48 -2.70 -2.37 -19.03
CA THR A 48 -4.10 -2.80 -19.14
C THR A 48 -5.04 -1.65 -19.48
N VAL A 49 -4.83 -0.47 -18.88
CA VAL A 49 -5.61 0.74 -19.17
C VAL A 49 -5.37 1.22 -20.61
N HIS A 50 -4.11 1.30 -21.06
CA HIS A 50 -3.79 1.70 -22.42
C HIS A 50 -4.37 0.73 -23.46
N TYR A 51 -4.29 -0.57 -23.19
CA TYR A 51 -4.88 -1.59 -24.04
C TYR A 51 -6.42 -1.45 -24.09
N SER A 52 -7.07 -1.32 -22.94
CA SER A 52 -8.53 -1.13 -22.84
C SER A 52 -8.98 0.13 -23.58
N GLU A 53 -8.28 1.26 -23.41
CA GLU A 53 -8.62 2.50 -24.11
C GLU A 53 -8.48 2.35 -25.62
N SER A 54 -7.44 1.66 -26.10
CA SER A 54 -7.23 1.47 -27.53
C SER A 54 -8.30 0.61 -28.21
N GLU A 55 -8.88 -0.34 -27.48
CA GLU A 55 -9.88 -1.28 -28.00
C GLU A 55 -11.32 -0.77 -27.83
N LEU A 56 -11.61 -0.13 -26.68
CA LEU A 56 -12.98 0.19 -26.25
C LEU A 56 -13.23 1.70 -26.10
N GLY A 57 -12.17 2.50 -26.00
CA GLY A 57 -12.25 3.91 -25.65
C GLY A 57 -12.14 4.17 -24.14
N TRP A 58 -11.95 5.45 -23.79
CA TRP A 58 -11.70 5.87 -22.42
C TRP A 58 -12.92 5.66 -21.50
N THR A 59 -14.12 6.04 -21.94
CA THR A 59 -15.34 5.93 -21.11
C THR A 59 -15.60 4.49 -20.66
N GLU A 60 -15.46 3.51 -21.55
CA GLU A 60 -15.59 2.09 -21.22
C GLU A 60 -14.46 1.62 -20.28
N THR A 61 -13.25 2.16 -20.48
CA THR A 61 -12.11 1.88 -19.61
C THR A 61 -12.34 2.39 -18.18
N VAL A 62 -13.00 3.55 -18.03
CA VAL A 62 -13.43 4.05 -16.73
C VAL A 62 -14.48 3.14 -16.10
N SER A 63 -15.46 2.66 -16.87
CA SER A 63 -16.44 1.66 -16.37
C SER A 63 -15.73 0.43 -15.80
N ASN A 64 -14.77 -0.12 -16.55
CA ASN A 64 -13.97 -1.26 -16.11
C ASN A 64 -13.15 -0.95 -14.83
N LEU A 65 -12.60 0.26 -14.70
CA LEU A 65 -11.89 0.71 -13.50
C LEU A 65 -12.81 0.82 -12.28
N LEU A 66 -14.04 1.32 -12.47
CA LEU A 66 -15.05 1.41 -11.42
C LEU A 66 -15.44 0.01 -10.92
N GLU A 67 -15.69 -0.92 -11.83
CA GLU A 67 -16.05 -2.31 -11.50
C GLU A 67 -14.89 -3.07 -10.83
N ALA A 68 -13.65 -2.77 -11.20
CA ALA A 68 -12.46 -3.42 -10.64
C ALA A 68 -12.33 -3.25 -9.12
N ARG A 69 -12.96 -2.22 -8.53
CA ARG A 69 -13.02 -2.01 -7.07
C ARG A 69 -13.67 -3.18 -6.33
N ASP A 70 -14.74 -3.74 -6.90
CA ASP A 70 -15.57 -4.75 -6.24
C ASP A 70 -15.17 -6.19 -6.59
N VAL A 71 -14.27 -6.35 -7.56
CA VAL A 71 -13.73 -7.65 -7.97
C VAL A 71 -12.65 -8.12 -6.98
N SER A 72 -12.71 -9.40 -6.64
CA SER A 72 -11.72 -10.02 -5.77
C SER A 72 -10.48 -10.44 -6.55
N TYR A 73 -9.31 -10.20 -5.96
CA TYR A 73 -8.04 -10.65 -6.49
C TYR A 73 -7.42 -11.71 -5.56
N GLN A 74 -6.51 -12.52 -6.11
CA GLN A 74 -5.88 -13.59 -5.33
C GLN A 74 -4.78 -13.03 -4.43
N VAL A 75 -4.78 -13.43 -3.16
CA VAL A 75 -3.69 -13.17 -2.22
C VAL A 75 -3.02 -14.49 -1.87
N PRO A 76 -1.79 -14.74 -2.38
CA PRO A 76 -1.12 -16.03 -2.24
C PRO A 76 -0.80 -16.49 -0.80
N VAL A 77 -0.91 -15.63 0.22
CA VAL A 77 -0.48 -15.94 1.60
C VAL A 77 -1.45 -15.41 2.65
N GLY A 78 -1.99 -16.30 3.48
CA GLY A 78 -2.73 -15.92 4.69
C GLY A 78 -3.39 -17.09 5.42
N ILE A 79 -3.85 -16.80 6.65
CA ILE A 79 -4.70 -17.68 7.47
C ILE A 79 -6.17 -17.63 6.97
N ALA A 80 -6.49 -16.70 6.05
CA ALA A 80 -7.83 -16.40 5.54
C ALA A 80 -8.02 -16.77 4.05
N SER A 81 -9.17 -16.42 3.47
CA SER A 81 -9.56 -16.76 2.09
C SER A 81 -8.50 -16.35 1.06
N SER A 82 -8.33 -17.18 0.02
CA SER A 82 -7.36 -16.94 -1.05
C SER A 82 -7.73 -15.79 -1.97
N ALA A 83 -8.97 -15.29 -1.89
CA ALA A 83 -9.46 -14.13 -2.63
C ALA A 83 -9.97 -13.07 -1.65
N ILE A 84 -9.60 -11.81 -1.90
CA ILE A 84 -10.09 -10.63 -1.18
C ILE A 84 -10.44 -9.53 -2.18
N ARG A 85 -11.36 -8.64 -1.81
CA ARG A 85 -11.63 -7.41 -2.57
C ARG A 85 -10.46 -6.45 -2.46
N VAL A 86 -10.32 -5.57 -3.44
CA VAL A 86 -9.34 -4.49 -3.41
C VAL A 86 -9.63 -3.60 -2.19
N GLU A 87 -8.61 -3.37 -1.36
CA GLU A 87 -8.71 -2.49 -0.21
C GLU A 87 -8.94 -1.03 -0.65
N SER A 88 -9.76 -0.29 0.10
CA SER A 88 -10.27 1.02 -0.35
C SER A 88 -9.18 2.07 -0.57
N LEU A 89 -8.31 2.31 0.43
CA LEU A 89 -7.20 3.25 0.27
C LEU A 89 -6.15 2.75 -0.72
N LYS A 90 -5.98 1.43 -0.88
CA LYS A 90 -5.12 0.90 -1.94
C LYS A 90 -5.69 1.21 -3.33
N TYR A 91 -6.99 0.98 -3.53
CA TYR A 91 -7.67 1.33 -4.78
C TYR A 91 -7.46 2.81 -5.09
N ARG A 92 -7.74 3.67 -4.10
CA ARG A 92 -7.53 5.11 -4.19
C ARG A 92 -6.10 5.48 -4.59
N GLU A 93 -5.10 5.05 -3.82
CA GLU A 93 -3.68 5.36 -4.09
C GLU A 93 -3.26 4.90 -5.49
N MET A 94 -3.73 3.74 -5.96
CA MET A 94 -3.40 3.24 -7.30
C MET A 94 -4.10 4.02 -8.41
N ILE A 95 -5.35 4.45 -8.22
CA ILE A 95 -6.07 5.30 -9.19
C ILE A 95 -5.45 6.70 -9.24
N PHE A 96 -5.11 7.28 -8.09
CA PHE A 96 -4.41 8.56 -8.02
C PHE A 96 -3.04 8.44 -8.70
N HIS A 97 -2.32 7.34 -8.49
CA HIS A 97 -1.07 7.09 -9.21
C HIS A 97 -1.25 6.99 -10.73
N LEU A 98 -2.25 6.23 -11.19
CA LEU A 98 -2.60 6.11 -12.61
C LEU A 98 -2.90 7.48 -13.23
N LEU A 99 -3.68 8.32 -12.54
CA LEU A 99 -4.05 9.66 -12.98
C LEU A 99 -3.00 10.73 -12.65
N SER A 100 -1.77 10.35 -12.30
CA SER A 100 -0.69 11.31 -12.02
C SER A 100 -0.99 12.30 -10.88
N CYS A 101 -1.76 11.86 -9.88
CA CYS A 101 -2.23 12.64 -8.73
C CYS A 101 -1.68 12.11 -7.39
N SER A 102 -0.66 11.24 -7.37
CA SER A 102 -0.19 10.50 -6.17
C SER A 102 0.13 11.36 -4.94
N MET A 103 0.41 12.66 -5.10
CA MET A 103 0.67 13.56 -3.99
C MET A 103 -0.60 14.10 -3.34
N PHE A 104 -1.73 14.11 -4.06
CA PHE A 104 -3.01 14.70 -3.64
C PHE A 104 -4.01 13.65 -3.14
N GLU A 105 -3.59 12.42 -2.87
CA GLU A 105 -4.47 11.33 -2.40
C GLU A 105 -5.38 11.71 -1.21
N PRO A 106 -4.98 12.53 -0.22
CA PRO A 106 -5.82 12.83 0.94
C PRO A 106 -7.04 13.74 0.68
N VAL A 107 -7.26 14.21 -0.55
CA VAL A 107 -8.35 15.15 -0.87
C VAL A 107 -9.75 14.65 -0.52
N PRO A 108 -10.70 15.52 -0.13
CA PRO A 108 -12.05 15.14 0.26
C PRO A 108 -12.98 14.93 -0.95
N VAL A 109 -12.55 14.09 -1.90
CA VAL A 109 -13.38 13.59 -3.01
C VAL A 109 -13.32 12.06 -3.04
N ASP A 110 -14.46 11.42 -3.29
CA ASP A 110 -14.51 9.97 -3.47
C ASP A 110 -13.82 9.54 -4.77
N THR A 111 -13.18 8.37 -4.77
CA THR A 111 -12.43 7.90 -5.94
C THR A 111 -13.36 7.57 -7.12
N VAL A 112 -14.59 7.14 -6.85
CA VAL A 112 -15.63 6.92 -7.87
C VAL A 112 -16.04 8.26 -8.48
N GLU A 113 -16.34 9.27 -7.66
CA GLU A 113 -16.70 10.61 -8.13
C GLU A 113 -15.59 11.21 -9.02
N LEU A 114 -14.32 11.02 -8.64
CA LEU A 114 -13.18 11.46 -9.45
C LEU A 114 -13.15 10.76 -10.83
N LEU A 115 -13.36 9.45 -10.86
CA LEU A 115 -13.36 8.66 -12.09
C LEU A 115 -14.55 9.02 -12.99
N GLU A 116 -15.75 9.17 -12.42
CA GLU A 116 -16.95 9.61 -13.13
C GLU A 116 -16.77 11.01 -13.72
N MET A 117 -16.18 11.95 -12.98
CA MET A 117 -15.87 13.29 -13.46
C MET A 117 -14.99 13.27 -14.71
N VAL A 118 -14.00 12.36 -14.78
CA VAL A 118 -13.10 12.28 -15.93
C VAL A 118 -13.58 11.35 -17.03
N ALA A 119 -14.69 10.63 -16.85
CA ALA A 119 -15.22 9.65 -17.83
C ALA A 119 -15.58 10.28 -19.17
N ASP A 120 -16.02 11.54 -19.16
CA ASP A 120 -16.39 12.33 -20.35
C ASP A 120 -15.16 12.91 -21.08
N SER A 121 -13.95 12.69 -20.57
CA SER A 121 -12.73 13.14 -21.23
C SER A 121 -12.50 12.38 -22.55
N PRO A 122 -12.00 13.03 -23.61
CA PRO A 122 -11.77 12.37 -24.90
C PRO A 122 -10.71 11.26 -24.88
N SER A 123 -9.83 11.23 -23.89
CA SER A 123 -8.77 10.22 -23.74
C SER A 123 -8.23 10.19 -22.32
N PHE A 124 -7.50 9.12 -21.98
CA PHE A 124 -6.78 8.97 -20.73
C PHE A 124 -5.85 10.17 -20.45
N VAL A 125 -5.14 10.67 -21.47
CA VAL A 125 -4.26 11.84 -21.32
C VAL A 125 -5.03 13.11 -20.91
N GLN A 126 -6.22 13.32 -21.46
CA GLN A 126 -7.04 14.47 -21.10
C GLN A 126 -7.69 14.29 -19.73
N ALA A 127 -8.13 13.07 -19.41
CA ALA A 127 -8.63 12.70 -18.08
C ALA A 127 -7.60 12.95 -16.98
N THR A 128 -6.35 12.52 -17.20
CA THR A 128 -5.23 12.76 -16.27
C THR A 128 -5.02 14.25 -16.01
N ARG A 129 -5.03 15.10 -17.04
CA ARG A 129 -4.90 16.56 -16.86
C ARG A 129 -6.06 17.13 -16.05
N ALA A 130 -7.30 16.75 -16.38
CA ALA A 130 -8.49 17.21 -15.66
C ALA A 130 -8.47 16.76 -14.19
N ALA A 131 -8.06 15.52 -13.91
CA ALA A 131 -7.91 14.99 -12.56
C ALA A 131 -6.85 15.75 -11.76
N VAL A 132 -5.68 16.03 -12.36
CA VAL A 132 -4.62 16.80 -11.71
C VAL A 132 -5.09 18.20 -11.37
N ASP A 133 -5.70 18.93 -12.31
CA ASP A 133 -6.18 20.29 -12.07
C ASP A 133 -7.25 20.33 -10.96
N TYR A 134 -8.17 19.36 -10.98
CA TYR A 134 -9.24 19.25 -9.99
C TYR A 134 -8.71 18.92 -8.59
N THR A 135 -7.87 17.88 -8.49
CA THR A 135 -7.31 17.43 -7.20
C THR A 135 -6.32 18.43 -6.62
N PHE A 136 -5.54 19.13 -7.45
CA PHE A 136 -4.67 20.22 -7.02
C PHE A 136 -5.46 21.35 -6.36
N ARG A 137 -6.58 21.78 -6.97
CA ARG A 137 -7.44 22.82 -6.39
C ARG A 137 -7.98 22.38 -5.03
N LEU A 138 -8.52 21.16 -4.94
CA LEU A 138 -9.03 20.62 -3.67
C LEU A 138 -7.94 20.51 -2.61
N ALA A 139 -6.75 20.04 -2.99
CA ALA A 139 -5.61 19.92 -2.09
C ALA A 139 -5.18 21.28 -1.55
N LYS A 140 -5.12 22.30 -2.41
CA LYS A 140 -4.80 23.66 -2.00
C LYS A 140 -5.82 24.19 -0.99
N GLU A 141 -7.12 24.08 -1.29
CA GLU A 141 -8.20 24.51 -0.38
C GLU A 141 -8.14 23.78 0.97
N GLN A 142 -7.85 22.48 0.96
CA GLN A 142 -7.71 21.65 2.16
C GLN A 142 -6.49 22.06 3.00
N VAL A 143 -5.33 22.26 2.39
CA VAL A 143 -4.12 22.73 3.08
C VAL A 143 -4.29 24.16 3.63
N GLU A 144 -4.94 25.05 2.88
CA GLU A 144 -5.31 26.40 3.35
C GLU A 144 -6.26 26.36 4.55
N SER A 145 -7.05 25.29 4.68
CA SER A 145 -7.91 25.02 5.85
C SER A 145 -7.19 24.31 7.00
N ASP A 146 -5.85 24.20 6.94
CA ASP A 146 -4.96 23.53 7.90
C ASP A 146 -5.19 22.01 8.04
N ASP A 147 -5.68 21.33 7.01
CA ASP A 147 -5.61 19.86 6.92
C ASP A 147 -4.43 19.48 6.01
N THR A 148 -3.33 19.04 6.62
CA THR A 148 -2.03 18.80 5.98
C THR A 148 -1.60 17.33 6.04
N LEU A 149 -2.47 16.46 6.57
CA LEU A 149 -2.11 15.08 6.87
C LEU A 149 -2.04 14.22 5.60
N PHE A 150 -1.07 13.31 5.58
CA PHE A 150 -0.88 12.28 4.55
C PHE A 150 -0.48 12.74 3.15
N TYR A 151 -0.25 14.05 2.91
CA TYR A 151 0.26 14.50 1.60
C TYR A 151 1.67 13.93 1.33
N GLY A 152 1.85 13.38 0.13
CA GLY A 152 3.10 12.77 -0.29
C GLY A 152 4.12 13.81 -0.75
N THR A 153 5.33 13.82 -0.17
CA THR A 153 6.44 14.71 -0.56
C THR A 153 7.56 13.99 -1.31
N THR A 154 7.46 12.67 -1.48
CA THR A 154 8.57 11.81 -1.91
C THR A 154 8.62 11.49 -3.40
N ASP A 155 7.60 11.85 -4.19
CA ASP A 155 7.60 11.62 -5.64
C ASP A 155 8.24 12.82 -6.39
N PRO A 156 9.45 12.67 -6.96
CA PRO A 156 10.14 13.77 -7.64
C PRO A 156 9.44 14.20 -8.95
N ALA A 157 8.60 13.34 -9.53
CA ALA A 157 7.99 13.60 -10.83
C ALA A 157 6.77 14.54 -10.76
N MET A 158 6.19 14.72 -9.58
CA MET A 158 4.94 15.45 -9.37
C MET A 158 5.12 16.77 -8.59
N GLN A 159 6.35 17.23 -8.38
CA GLN A 159 6.62 18.35 -7.48
C GLN A 159 6.12 19.70 -8.04
N ASP A 160 4.89 20.08 -7.74
CA ASP A 160 4.50 21.49 -7.77
C ASP A 160 5.19 22.21 -6.60
N ALA A 161 6.26 22.93 -6.92
CA ALA A 161 7.06 23.63 -5.92
C ALA A 161 6.26 24.65 -5.10
N THR A 162 5.20 25.23 -5.67
CA THR A 162 4.35 26.20 -4.98
C THR A 162 3.48 25.51 -3.94
N PHE A 163 2.86 24.39 -4.31
CA PHE A 163 2.08 23.59 -3.36
C PHE A 163 2.96 23.00 -2.26
N LEU A 164 4.15 22.49 -2.60
CA LEU A 164 5.08 21.97 -1.59
C LEU A 164 5.53 23.04 -0.60
N ALA A 165 5.81 24.27 -1.08
CA ALA A 165 6.14 25.39 -0.21
C ALA A 165 4.98 25.75 0.73
N LEU A 166 3.74 25.80 0.20
CA LEU A 166 2.54 26.03 1.01
C LEU A 166 2.33 24.93 2.07
N LEU A 167 2.48 23.67 1.68
CA LEU A 167 2.32 22.52 2.57
C LEU A 167 3.38 22.53 3.70
N ASP A 168 4.63 22.84 3.36
CA ASP A 168 5.72 22.96 4.33
C ASP A 168 5.48 24.12 5.31
N GLU A 169 5.17 25.31 4.78
CA GLU A 169 4.80 26.48 5.59
C GLU A 169 3.69 26.14 6.59
N LYS A 170 2.62 25.49 6.12
CA LYS A 170 1.50 25.07 6.99
C LYS A 170 1.88 24.03 8.03
N ASN A 171 2.72 23.05 7.68
CA ASN A 171 3.19 22.07 8.66
C ASN A 171 4.08 22.72 9.73
N ILE A 172 4.92 23.68 9.36
CA ILE A 172 5.76 24.48 10.28
C ILE A 172 4.90 25.35 11.20
N GLU A 173 3.89 26.04 10.65
CA GLU A 173 2.94 26.83 11.44
C GLU A 173 2.22 25.97 12.49
N GLN A 174 1.70 24.81 12.07
CA GLN A 174 1.00 23.88 12.96
C GLN A 174 1.90 23.38 14.07
N ILE A 175 3.10 22.86 13.75
CA ILE A 175 3.98 22.27 14.77
C ILE A 175 4.45 23.30 15.80
N HIS A 176 4.65 24.55 15.40
CA HIS A 176 4.98 25.65 16.31
C HIS A 176 3.78 26.18 17.12
N SER A 177 2.55 25.92 16.67
CA SER A 177 1.33 26.35 17.37
C SER A 177 0.95 25.44 18.55
N PHE A 178 1.46 24.20 18.59
CA PHE A 178 1.04 23.23 19.59
C PHE A 178 1.75 23.41 20.93
N HIS A 179 0.98 23.27 22.00
CA HIS A 179 1.49 23.04 23.34
C HIS A 179 1.21 21.60 23.76
N LEU A 180 2.22 20.92 24.29
CA LEU A 180 2.04 19.59 24.85
C LEU A 180 1.54 19.71 26.28
N GLU A 181 0.46 19.00 26.58
CA GLU A 181 -0.16 19.04 27.90
C GLU A 181 0.37 17.91 28.77
N ARG A 182 0.72 18.25 30.02
CA ARG A 182 1.19 17.28 31.00
C ARG A 182 0.03 16.87 31.91
N CYS A 183 -0.14 15.55 32.04
CA CYS A 183 -1.16 14.89 32.85
C CYS A 183 -0.45 13.95 33.83
N GLY A 184 -0.01 14.49 34.97
CA GLY A 184 0.76 13.74 35.96
C GLY A 184 2.15 13.33 35.44
N ASN A 185 2.40 12.01 35.32
CA ASN A 185 3.66 11.46 34.80
C ASN A 185 3.60 11.14 33.30
N ARG A 186 2.54 11.54 32.61
CA ARG A 186 2.35 11.33 31.17
C ARG A 186 2.14 12.64 30.46
N VAL A 187 2.48 12.65 29.18
CA VAL A 187 2.30 13.79 28.28
C VAL A 187 1.35 13.40 27.17
N SER A 188 0.40 14.30 26.87
CA SER A 188 -0.52 14.14 25.75
C SER A 188 0.19 14.51 24.45
N VAL A 189 0.20 13.57 23.50
CA VAL A 189 0.70 13.74 22.13
C VAL A 189 -0.42 13.73 21.09
N ALA A 190 -1.68 13.93 21.53
CA ALA A 190 -2.83 13.98 20.64
C ALA A 190 -2.68 15.03 19.52
N ALA A 191 -2.08 16.19 19.83
CA ALA A 191 -1.82 17.25 18.85
C ALA A 191 -0.82 16.82 17.78
N LEU A 192 0.23 16.08 18.15
CA LEU A 192 1.26 15.60 17.23
C LEU A 192 0.72 14.58 16.23
N TRP A 193 -0.26 13.76 16.62
CA TRP A 193 -0.92 12.87 15.67
C TRP A 193 -1.69 13.62 14.56
N ARG A 194 -2.06 14.88 14.81
CA ARG A 194 -2.88 15.70 13.92
C ARG A 194 -2.09 16.73 13.11
N CYS A 195 -0.76 16.61 13.07
CA CYS A 195 0.08 17.26 12.07
C CYS A 195 1.01 16.25 11.40
N GLU A 196 1.46 16.51 10.17
CA GLU A 196 2.19 15.51 9.40
C GLU A 196 3.56 15.17 10.00
N TYR A 197 4.33 16.18 10.44
CA TYR A 197 5.63 15.96 11.09
C TYR A 197 5.53 15.14 12.37
N GLY A 198 4.54 15.43 13.21
CA GLY A 198 4.27 14.65 14.42
C GLY A 198 3.80 13.23 14.09
N ARG A 199 2.82 13.09 13.19
CA ARG A 199 2.26 11.79 12.79
C ARG A 199 3.34 10.86 12.24
N VAL A 200 4.22 11.36 11.36
CA VAL A 200 5.33 10.59 10.79
C VAL A 200 6.31 10.16 11.88
N ALA A 201 6.72 11.08 12.76
CA ALA A 201 7.63 10.77 13.86
C ALA A 201 7.07 9.71 14.81
N LEU A 202 5.83 9.90 15.28
CA LEU A 202 5.15 8.97 16.19
C LEU A 202 4.93 7.59 15.55
N SER A 203 4.54 7.55 14.26
CA SER A 203 4.37 6.32 13.50
C SER A 203 5.69 5.55 13.37
N ASN A 204 6.78 6.24 13.02
CA ASN A 204 8.10 5.64 12.85
C ASN A 204 8.68 5.10 14.17
N LEU A 205 8.39 5.77 15.28
CA LEU A 205 8.77 5.31 16.61
C LEU A 205 7.86 4.20 17.15
N GLY A 206 6.71 3.95 16.52
CA GLY A 206 5.75 2.97 17.02
C GLY A 206 5.07 3.41 18.32
N ILE A 207 4.87 4.72 18.51
CA ILE A 207 4.09 5.22 19.64
C ILE A 207 2.64 4.77 19.47
N ARG A 208 2.02 4.30 20.56
CA ARG A 208 0.62 3.87 20.60
C ARG A 208 -0.21 4.78 21.48
N GLY A 209 -1.38 5.16 20.98
CA GLY A 209 -2.34 6.02 21.67
C GLY A 209 -1.86 7.47 21.79
N THR A 210 -2.55 8.23 22.63
CA THR A 210 -2.38 9.69 22.74
C THR A 210 -1.58 10.12 23.96
N MET A 211 -1.15 9.20 24.82
CA MET A 211 -0.48 9.51 26.08
C MET A 211 0.83 8.74 26.16
N ILE A 212 1.94 9.43 26.40
CA ILE A 212 3.28 8.82 26.49
C ILE A 212 3.99 9.21 27.79
N THR A 213 5.09 8.53 28.11
CA THR A 213 5.94 8.91 29.26
C THR A 213 6.89 10.04 28.88
N GLU A 214 7.46 10.74 29.88
CA GLU A 214 8.50 11.77 29.62
C GLU A 214 9.76 11.21 28.91
N PRO A 215 10.27 9.99 29.24
CA PRO A 215 11.33 9.37 28.46
C PRO A 215 10.96 9.17 26.99
N ASP A 216 9.75 8.67 26.71
CA ASP A 216 9.29 8.49 25.33
C ASP A 216 9.18 9.83 24.61
N LEU A 217 8.69 10.88 25.29
CA LEU A 217 8.61 12.22 24.73
C LEU A 217 9.99 12.71 24.30
N SER A 218 11.02 12.46 25.10
CA SER A 218 12.38 12.89 24.78
C SER A 218 12.89 12.23 23.48
N VAL A 219 12.52 10.96 23.25
CA VAL A 219 12.81 10.24 22.00
C VAL A 219 12.00 10.83 20.84
N VAL A 220 10.70 11.09 21.03
CA VAL A 220 9.85 11.74 20.01
C VAL A 220 10.44 13.07 19.57
N LEU A 221 10.78 13.94 20.51
CA LEU A 221 11.36 15.25 20.22
C LEU A 221 12.70 15.16 19.47
N SER A 222 13.47 14.09 19.67
CA SER A 222 14.76 13.89 18.99
C SER A 222 14.66 13.51 17.51
N VAL A 223 13.49 13.06 17.04
CA VAL A 223 13.27 12.59 15.66
C VAL A 223 12.28 13.45 14.88
N LEU A 224 11.68 14.46 15.52
CA LEU A 224 10.84 15.42 14.81
C LEU A 224 11.67 16.18 13.77
N GLN A 225 11.07 16.38 12.59
CA GLN A 225 11.71 17.11 11.50
C GLN A 225 11.90 18.59 11.87
N GLU A 226 10.94 19.14 12.60
CA GLU A 226 10.97 20.52 13.10
C GLU A 226 10.87 20.55 14.63
N PRO A 227 11.69 21.36 15.31
CA PRO A 227 11.67 21.43 16.76
C PRO A 227 10.39 22.12 17.23
N ILE A 228 9.67 21.47 18.14
CA ILE A 228 8.58 22.13 18.84
C ILE A 228 9.20 23.15 19.80
N SER A 229 8.74 24.39 19.72
CA SER A 229 8.95 25.34 20.80
C SER A 229 8.20 24.80 22.01
N ILE A 230 8.90 24.12 22.92
CA ILE A 230 8.33 23.66 24.19
C ILE A 230 8.10 24.91 25.05
N GLY A 231 7.13 25.74 24.66
CA GLY A 231 6.55 26.73 25.53
C GLY A 231 5.87 25.94 26.64
N GLU A 232 6.48 26.02 27.84
CA GLU A 232 6.07 25.44 29.13
C GLU A 232 5.02 24.34 29.02
N LEU A 233 5.42 23.07 29.20
CA LEU A 233 4.47 21.96 29.39
C LEU A 233 3.37 22.42 30.35
N VAL A 234 2.16 22.56 29.82
CA VAL A 234 1.07 23.13 30.61
C VAL A 234 0.54 22.00 31.48
N ASP A 235 0.76 22.10 32.79
CA ASP A 235 0.13 21.23 33.77
C ASP A 235 -1.38 21.47 33.72
N ARG A 236 -2.13 20.53 33.14
CA ARG A 236 -3.60 20.56 33.12
C ARG A 236 -4.16 19.34 33.83
N GLU A 237 -5.30 19.53 34.50
CA GLU A 237 -6.10 18.40 34.96
C GLU A 237 -6.59 17.60 33.73
N CYS A 238 -6.49 16.27 33.78
CA CYS A 238 -6.66 15.32 32.66
C CYS A 238 -8.01 15.36 31.91
N ASN A 239 -8.90 16.30 32.21
CA ASN A 239 -10.28 16.36 31.73
C ASN A 239 -10.63 17.65 30.97
N GLN A 240 -9.70 18.56 30.74
CA GLN A 240 -9.97 19.73 29.89
C GLN A 240 -9.91 19.28 28.43
N GLN A 241 -11.06 19.25 27.76
CA GLN A 241 -11.13 19.16 26.31
C GLN A 241 -10.38 20.37 25.75
N GLY A 242 -9.13 20.15 25.32
CA GLY A 242 -8.41 21.12 24.51
C GLY A 242 -9.21 21.46 23.26
N GLU A 243 -8.80 22.52 22.54
CA GLU A 243 -9.43 22.88 21.28
C GLU A 243 -9.59 21.64 20.37
N PRO A 244 -10.70 21.51 19.64
CA PRO A 244 -10.92 20.38 18.76
C PRO A 244 -9.84 20.40 17.67
N LEU A 245 -8.84 19.54 17.84
CA LEU A 245 -7.78 19.34 16.87
C LEU A 245 -8.40 18.83 15.56
N LYS A 246 -8.01 19.43 14.42
CA LYS A 246 -8.57 19.12 13.09
C LYS A 246 -8.24 17.69 12.67
N ASN A 247 -9.26 16.95 12.26
CA ASN A 247 -9.11 15.60 11.70
C ASN A 247 -8.98 15.68 10.17
N PRO A 248 -8.43 14.65 9.51
CA PRO A 248 -8.48 14.54 8.05
C PRO A 248 -9.91 14.72 7.56
N THR A 249 -10.09 15.58 6.57
CA THR A 249 -11.39 15.86 5.93
C THR A 249 -11.88 14.68 5.09
N ASN A 250 -10.96 13.87 4.57
CA ASN A 250 -11.29 12.59 3.92
C ASN A 250 -11.56 11.50 4.99
N PRO A 251 -12.75 10.85 4.97
CA PRO A 251 -13.14 9.89 6.00
C PRO A 251 -12.29 8.62 6.04
N GLU A 252 -11.79 8.14 4.89
CA GLU A 252 -10.93 6.94 4.85
C GLU A 252 -9.56 7.22 5.46
N TYR A 253 -9.02 8.42 5.25
CA TYR A 253 -7.79 8.87 5.89
C TYR A 253 -7.98 9.20 7.38
N HIS A 254 -9.17 9.63 7.78
CA HIS A 254 -9.51 9.74 9.20
C HIS A 254 -9.53 8.36 9.89
N GLU A 255 -10.18 7.37 9.28
CA GLU A 255 -10.16 5.98 9.77
C GLU A 255 -8.73 5.43 9.84
N LEU A 256 -7.92 5.67 8.80
CA LEU A 256 -6.52 5.31 8.78
C LEU A 256 -5.75 5.95 9.93
N LEU A 257 -5.93 7.25 10.19
CA LEU A 257 -5.26 7.94 11.29
C LEU A 257 -5.58 7.28 12.63
N MET A 258 -6.86 6.97 12.88
CA MET A 258 -7.28 6.30 14.11
C MET A 258 -6.64 4.90 14.22
N ALA A 259 -6.62 4.13 13.12
CA ALA A 259 -5.98 2.82 13.09
C ALA A 259 -4.45 2.89 13.34
N ILE A 260 -3.78 3.94 12.87
CA ILE A 260 -2.36 4.19 13.14
C ILE A 260 -2.14 4.48 14.63
N ILE A 261 -2.96 5.37 15.22
CA ILE A 261 -2.86 5.75 16.64
C ILE A 261 -3.07 4.53 17.53
N ASP A 262 -4.10 3.73 17.26
CA ASP A 262 -4.48 2.57 18.07
C ASP A 262 -3.60 1.34 17.79
N GLN A 263 -2.81 1.40 16.71
CA GLN A 263 -2.02 0.30 16.14
C GLN A 263 -2.88 -0.94 15.84
N ASP A 264 -4.05 -0.72 15.25
CA ASP A 264 -4.97 -1.79 14.88
C ASP A 264 -4.50 -2.49 13.59
N ILE A 265 -3.81 -3.62 13.77
CA ILE A 265 -3.29 -4.47 12.67
C ILE A 265 -4.39 -4.80 11.64
N GLU A 266 -5.61 -5.08 12.08
CA GLU A 266 -6.68 -5.52 11.19
C GLU A 266 -7.15 -4.39 10.29
N THR A 267 -7.44 -3.23 10.89
CA THR A 267 -7.89 -2.05 10.16
C THR A 267 -6.78 -1.53 9.23
N LEU A 268 -5.53 -1.45 9.72
CA LEU A 268 -4.35 -1.08 8.91
C LEU A 268 -4.18 -1.98 7.68
N GLY A 269 -4.32 -3.30 7.85
CA GLY A 269 -4.27 -4.25 6.75
C GLY A 269 -5.49 -4.15 5.82
N SER A 270 -6.66 -3.81 6.35
CA SER A 270 -7.92 -3.76 5.59
C SER A 270 -8.09 -2.53 4.71
N LEU A 271 -7.50 -1.40 5.11
CA LEU A 271 -7.44 -0.19 4.31
C LEU A 271 -6.35 -0.30 3.22
N GLY A 272 -5.28 -1.04 3.49
CA GLY A 272 -4.25 -1.35 2.50
C GLY A 272 -3.36 -0.16 2.10
N SER A 273 -3.41 0.95 2.84
CA SER A 273 -2.65 2.17 2.56
C SER A 273 -1.15 2.01 2.79
N ARG A 274 -0.32 2.67 1.96
CA ARG A 274 1.14 2.72 2.16
C ARG A 274 1.55 3.38 3.48
N HIS A 275 0.74 4.30 3.99
CA HIS A 275 1.03 5.01 5.24
C HIS A 275 0.91 4.10 6.48
N ALA A 276 0.32 2.90 6.34
CA ALA A 276 0.29 1.88 7.39
C ALA A 276 1.64 1.17 7.61
N VAL A 277 2.62 1.32 6.70
CA VAL A 277 3.88 0.55 6.78
C VAL A 277 4.68 0.86 8.05
N ALA A 278 4.80 2.13 8.43
CA ALA A 278 5.54 2.54 9.62
C ALA A 278 5.01 1.89 10.91
N PRO A 279 3.72 2.03 11.28
CA PRO A 279 3.19 1.35 12.46
C PRO A 279 3.23 -0.17 12.34
N LEU A 280 3.00 -0.74 11.15
CA LEU A 280 3.14 -2.18 10.94
C LEU A 280 4.58 -2.67 11.17
N ASN A 281 5.60 -1.90 10.79
CA ASN A 281 7.00 -2.22 11.07
C ASN A 281 7.27 -2.28 12.58
N SER A 282 6.76 -1.29 13.33
CA SER A 282 6.91 -1.24 14.79
C SER A 282 6.21 -2.44 15.46
N LEU A 283 4.97 -2.72 15.06
CA LEU A 283 4.24 -3.91 15.51
C LEU A 283 4.97 -5.20 15.13
N LEU A 284 5.61 -5.26 13.96
CA LEU A 284 6.34 -6.43 13.52
C LEU A 284 7.56 -6.69 14.42
N SER A 285 8.28 -5.62 14.77
CA SER A 285 9.39 -5.63 15.72
C SER A 285 8.96 -6.04 17.14
N GLU A 286 7.83 -5.55 17.63
CA GLU A 286 7.30 -5.97 18.94
C GLU A 286 6.91 -7.45 18.94
N ASN A 287 6.13 -7.88 17.94
CA ASN A 287 5.65 -9.26 17.86
C ASN A 287 6.78 -10.29 17.66
N ILE A 288 7.87 -9.92 16.98
CA ILE A 288 9.04 -10.80 16.89
C ILE A 288 9.73 -10.92 18.25
N SER A 289 9.94 -9.83 18.97
CA SER A 289 10.56 -9.85 20.31
C SER A 289 9.74 -10.66 21.31
N GLU A 290 8.41 -10.50 21.32
CA GLU A 290 7.53 -11.31 22.17
C GLU A 290 7.59 -12.82 21.81
N TYR A 291 7.67 -13.13 20.50
CA TYR A 291 7.78 -14.50 20.04
C TYR A 291 9.14 -15.11 20.42
N GLU A 292 10.24 -14.36 20.37
CA GLU A 292 11.55 -14.85 20.81
C GLU A 292 11.61 -15.13 22.32
N GLN A 293 10.91 -14.33 23.13
CA GLN A 293 10.89 -14.51 24.59
C GLN A 293 10.09 -15.74 25.04
N SER A 294 9.03 -16.10 24.32
CA SER A 294 8.04 -17.09 24.77
C SER A 294 7.88 -18.29 23.85
N THR A 295 8.20 -18.14 22.56
CA THR A 295 7.99 -19.10 21.45
C THR A 295 6.59 -19.71 21.38
N SER A 296 5.58 -19.03 21.93
CA SER A 296 4.23 -19.60 22.05
C SER A 296 3.42 -19.50 20.74
N PRO A 297 2.46 -20.42 20.51
CA PRO A 297 1.57 -20.34 19.36
C PRO A 297 0.76 -19.02 19.26
N PRO A 298 0.21 -18.44 20.35
CA PRO A 298 -0.43 -17.12 20.28
C PRO A 298 0.47 -15.99 19.77
N HIS A 299 1.72 -15.92 20.26
CA HIS A 299 2.68 -14.91 19.79
C HIS A 299 3.04 -15.13 18.32
N TYR A 300 3.22 -16.38 17.89
CA TYR A 300 3.43 -16.68 16.47
C TYR A 300 2.24 -16.25 15.58
N ARG A 301 0.99 -16.44 16.04
CA ARG A 301 -0.20 -16.01 15.28
C ARG A 301 -0.25 -14.48 15.13
N ARG A 302 0.12 -13.73 16.17
CA ARG A 302 0.22 -12.26 16.09
C ARG A 302 1.26 -11.83 15.07
N LEU A 303 2.47 -12.41 15.15
CA LEU A 303 3.53 -12.20 14.16
C LEU A 303 3.03 -12.50 12.73
N ALA A 304 2.36 -13.63 12.52
CA ALA A 304 1.82 -14.00 11.22
C ALA A 304 0.72 -13.03 10.74
N LYS A 305 -0.14 -12.50 11.64
CA LYS A 305 -1.15 -11.48 11.30
C LYS A 305 -0.50 -10.18 10.84
N THR A 306 0.57 -9.74 11.50
CA THR A 306 1.32 -8.54 11.10
C THR A 306 2.01 -8.73 9.75
N ILE A 307 2.65 -9.89 9.53
CA ILE A 307 3.25 -10.23 8.23
C ILE A 307 2.18 -10.24 7.11
N ASN A 308 1.00 -10.82 7.37
CA ASN A 308 -0.09 -10.80 6.41
C ASN A 308 -0.56 -9.37 6.09
N SER A 309 -0.61 -8.49 7.09
CA SER A 309 -0.99 -7.09 6.90
C SER A 309 0.01 -6.34 6.01
N HIS A 310 1.32 -6.64 6.09
CA HIS A 310 2.30 -6.16 5.11
C HIS A 310 2.03 -6.68 3.69
N VAL A 311 1.61 -7.95 3.53
CA VAL A 311 1.26 -8.52 2.22
C VAL A 311 -0.02 -7.89 1.63
N ARG A 312 -0.97 -7.51 2.50
CA ARG A 312 -2.17 -6.76 2.12
C ARG A 312 -1.80 -5.35 1.68
N VAL A 313 -1.06 -4.59 2.49
CA VAL A 313 -0.61 -3.24 2.11
C VAL A 313 0.25 -3.25 0.85
N ARG A 314 1.22 -4.17 0.77
CA ARG A 314 2.10 -4.45 -0.38
C ARG A 314 2.90 -3.24 -0.89
N ALA A 315 3.14 -2.26 -0.04
CA ALA A 315 4.01 -1.13 -0.37
C ALA A 315 5.49 -1.56 -0.34
N ILE A 316 6.32 -1.02 -1.23
CA ILE A 316 7.72 -1.43 -1.46
C ILE A 316 8.55 -1.33 -0.16
N GLU A 317 8.21 -0.36 0.69
CA GLU A 317 8.82 -0.10 1.99
C GLU A 317 8.71 -1.30 2.95
N SER A 318 7.70 -2.18 2.76
CA SER A 318 7.55 -3.41 3.55
C SER A 318 8.62 -4.47 3.23
N ILE A 319 9.24 -4.42 2.04
CA ILE A 319 10.22 -5.42 1.60
C ILE A 319 11.41 -5.47 2.56
N LEU A 320 11.89 -4.31 3.02
CA LEU A 320 13.06 -4.24 3.92
C LEU A 320 12.78 -4.94 5.26
N SER A 321 11.60 -4.74 5.84
CA SER A 321 11.21 -5.37 7.10
C SER A 321 11.06 -6.89 6.95
N LEU A 322 10.45 -7.33 5.84
CA LEU A 322 10.31 -8.75 5.53
C LEU A 322 11.66 -9.42 5.19
N GLU A 323 12.58 -8.69 4.55
CA GLU A 323 13.96 -9.14 4.32
C GLU A 323 14.68 -9.44 5.64
N ARG A 324 14.58 -8.54 6.63
CA ARG A 324 15.19 -8.76 7.96
C ARG A 324 14.65 -10.04 8.59
N LEU A 325 13.33 -10.26 8.54
CA LEU A 325 12.71 -11.48 9.06
C LEU A 325 13.09 -12.73 8.25
N ALA A 326 13.29 -12.61 6.94
CA ALA A 326 13.71 -13.72 6.10
C ALA A 326 15.12 -14.24 6.46
N HIS A 327 15.95 -13.42 7.11
CA HIS A 327 17.26 -13.78 7.65
C HIS A 327 17.24 -14.14 9.14
N HIS A 328 16.04 -14.24 9.74
CA HIS A 328 15.89 -14.57 11.16
C HIS A 328 16.44 -15.96 11.49
N GLN A 329 16.93 -16.17 12.72
CA GLN A 329 17.51 -17.46 13.14
C GLN A 329 16.45 -18.56 13.22
N ALA A 330 15.24 -18.22 13.70
CA ALA A 330 14.12 -19.15 13.74
C ALA A 330 13.56 -19.43 12.33
N THR A 331 13.84 -20.61 11.78
CA THR A 331 13.44 -21.03 10.42
C THR A 331 11.94 -20.83 10.13
N ARG A 332 11.08 -21.01 11.14
CA ARG A 332 9.63 -20.80 11.01
C ARG A 332 9.26 -19.34 10.70
N VAL A 333 10.00 -18.38 11.27
CA VAL A 333 9.85 -16.94 11.00
C VAL A 333 10.40 -16.63 9.60
N SER A 334 11.58 -17.15 9.28
CA SER A 334 12.21 -16.95 7.97
C SER A 334 11.32 -17.45 6.84
N THR A 335 10.71 -18.63 7.00
CA THR A 335 9.89 -19.27 5.97
C THR A 335 8.60 -18.49 5.68
N ILE A 336 7.90 -17.98 6.72
CA ILE A 336 6.72 -17.16 6.50
C ILE A 336 7.08 -15.81 5.88
N ALA A 337 8.22 -15.20 6.25
CA ALA A 337 8.70 -13.96 5.65
C ALA A 337 9.11 -14.14 4.18
N ILE A 338 9.79 -15.24 3.83
CA ILE A 338 10.12 -15.60 2.44
C ILE A 338 8.84 -15.78 1.61
N THR A 339 7.84 -16.43 2.21
CA THR A 339 6.53 -16.63 1.56
C THR A 339 5.82 -15.29 1.37
N ALA A 340 5.89 -14.38 2.35
CA ALA A 340 5.36 -13.02 2.22
C ALA A 340 6.07 -12.21 1.12
N LEU A 341 7.41 -12.26 1.05
CA LEU A 341 8.22 -11.61 0.00
C LEU A 341 7.84 -12.06 -1.41
N ALA A 342 7.34 -13.29 -1.58
CA ALA A 342 6.85 -13.78 -2.87
C ALA A 342 5.72 -12.93 -3.46
N ASN A 343 5.02 -12.13 -2.64
CA ASN A 343 3.88 -11.32 -3.06
C ASN A 343 4.28 -9.91 -3.51
N PHE A 344 5.56 -9.58 -3.50
CA PHE A 344 6.08 -8.28 -3.90
C PHE A 344 6.73 -8.39 -5.27
N TYR A 345 6.05 -7.90 -6.30
CA TYR A 345 6.49 -7.92 -7.69
C TYR A 345 7.48 -6.78 -7.97
N HIS A 346 8.59 -6.77 -7.23
CA HIS A 346 9.62 -5.74 -7.29
C HIS A 346 11.02 -6.35 -7.29
N GLU A 347 11.97 -5.69 -7.95
CA GLU A 347 13.36 -6.17 -8.08
C GLU A 347 14.01 -6.42 -6.71
N SER A 348 13.75 -5.55 -5.72
CA SER A 348 14.28 -5.72 -4.36
C SER A 348 13.87 -7.06 -3.73
N ALA A 349 12.63 -7.51 -3.92
CA ALA A 349 12.19 -8.80 -3.40
C ALA A 349 12.93 -9.97 -4.06
N ILE A 350 13.11 -9.91 -5.40
CA ILE A 350 13.92 -10.89 -6.14
C ILE A 350 15.38 -10.90 -5.67
N ALA A 351 15.97 -9.73 -5.43
CA ALA A 351 17.33 -9.60 -4.96
C ALA A 351 17.51 -10.29 -3.59
N THR A 352 16.61 -10.02 -2.64
CA THR A 352 16.60 -10.65 -1.32
C THR A 352 16.42 -12.17 -1.41
N LEU A 353 15.43 -12.65 -2.16
CA LEU A 353 15.16 -14.08 -2.31
C LEU A 353 16.32 -14.82 -2.99
N SER A 354 16.93 -14.19 -3.98
CA SER A 354 18.10 -14.73 -4.68
C SER A 354 19.32 -14.84 -3.76
N LYS A 355 19.52 -13.85 -2.88
CA LYS A 355 20.55 -13.89 -1.85
C LYS A 355 20.33 -15.08 -0.91
N LEU A 356 19.12 -15.29 -0.42
CA LEU A 356 18.76 -16.44 0.43
C LEU A 356 18.99 -17.78 -0.29
N LEU A 357 18.61 -17.88 -1.57
CA LEU A 357 18.80 -19.07 -2.40
C LEU A 357 20.29 -19.44 -2.56
N CYS A 358 21.17 -18.45 -2.68
CA CYS A 358 22.59 -18.67 -2.90
C CYS A 358 23.42 -18.71 -1.61
N GLN A 359 23.00 -18.07 -0.52
CA GLN A 359 23.84 -17.92 0.68
C GLN A 359 23.36 -18.76 1.87
N SER A 360 22.12 -19.23 1.89
CA SER A 360 21.62 -20.03 3.01
C SER A 360 22.13 -21.47 2.95
N SER A 361 22.55 -21.99 4.10
CA SER A 361 22.87 -23.40 4.31
C SER A 361 21.63 -24.23 4.70
N CYS A 362 20.50 -23.60 4.99
CA CYS A 362 19.26 -24.27 5.40
C CYS A 362 18.43 -24.67 4.17
N ASP A 363 18.25 -25.97 3.94
CA ASP A 363 17.51 -26.48 2.76
C ASP A 363 16.03 -26.04 2.73
N GLU A 364 15.38 -25.85 3.89
CA GLU A 364 14.01 -25.33 3.97
C GLU A 364 13.92 -23.88 3.47
N ILE A 365 14.86 -23.02 3.87
CA ILE A 365 14.98 -21.64 3.39
C ILE A 365 15.26 -21.63 1.89
N VAL A 366 16.21 -22.43 1.41
CA VAL A 366 16.56 -22.54 -0.01
C VAL A 366 15.37 -23.01 -0.84
N LYS A 367 14.61 -24.02 -0.38
CA LYS A 367 13.39 -24.50 -1.04
C LYS A 367 12.29 -23.44 -1.06
N SER A 368 12.12 -22.69 0.02
CA SER A 368 11.11 -21.64 0.11
C SER A 368 11.45 -20.47 -0.82
N ALA A 369 12.72 -20.04 -0.86
CA ALA A 369 13.19 -19.00 -1.76
C ALA A 369 13.04 -19.42 -3.24
N ASP A 370 13.37 -20.66 -3.58
CA ASP A 370 13.19 -21.21 -4.93
C ASP A 370 11.71 -21.17 -5.38
N LYS A 371 10.77 -21.52 -4.50
CA LYS A 371 9.33 -21.41 -4.80
C LYS A 371 8.88 -19.95 -4.92
N ALA A 372 9.34 -19.07 -4.03
CA ALA A 372 8.99 -17.66 -4.03
C ALA A 372 9.47 -16.95 -5.31
N ILE A 373 10.71 -17.19 -5.73
CA ILE A 373 11.25 -16.66 -6.99
C ILE A 373 10.44 -17.18 -8.18
N LEU A 374 10.13 -18.47 -8.22
CA LEU A 374 9.31 -19.03 -9.29
C LEU A 374 7.94 -18.36 -9.36
N HIS A 375 7.31 -18.10 -8.22
CA HIS A 375 6.02 -17.40 -8.17
C HIS A 375 6.13 -15.97 -8.74
N ILE A 376 7.07 -15.15 -8.25
CA ILE A 376 7.28 -13.77 -8.76
C ILE A 376 7.59 -13.78 -10.27
N SER A 377 8.39 -14.76 -10.73
CA SER A 377 8.84 -14.85 -12.12
C SER A 377 7.71 -14.99 -13.16
N THR A 378 6.51 -15.41 -12.72
CA THR A 378 5.33 -15.50 -13.60
C THR A 378 4.68 -14.14 -13.89
N ARG A 379 5.01 -13.10 -13.12
CA ARG A 379 4.41 -11.76 -13.19
C ARG A 379 5.42 -10.63 -13.38
N LEU A 380 6.71 -10.88 -13.09
CA LEU A 380 7.78 -9.88 -13.21
C LEU A 380 8.85 -10.33 -14.23
N PRO A 381 8.79 -9.88 -15.50
CA PRO A 381 9.77 -10.21 -16.54
C PRO A 381 11.23 -9.90 -16.17
N GLU A 382 11.45 -8.84 -15.38
CA GLU A 382 12.74 -8.38 -14.85
C GLU A 382 13.46 -9.46 -14.02
N THR A 383 12.71 -10.44 -13.50
CA THR A 383 13.28 -11.59 -12.79
C THR A 383 14.30 -12.33 -13.67
N ARG A 384 14.07 -12.43 -14.99
CA ARG A 384 14.94 -13.20 -15.89
C ARG A 384 16.36 -12.63 -15.99
N PRO A 385 16.58 -11.34 -16.35
CA PRO A 385 17.93 -10.78 -16.41
C PRO A 385 18.63 -10.82 -15.04
N MET A 386 17.92 -10.62 -13.92
CA MET A 386 18.50 -10.72 -12.58
C MET A 386 19.02 -12.14 -12.27
N LEU A 387 18.22 -13.18 -12.58
CA LEU A 387 18.62 -14.58 -12.40
C LEU A 387 19.78 -14.98 -13.32
N MET A 388 19.84 -14.45 -14.54
CA MET A 388 20.98 -14.66 -15.44
C MET A 388 22.28 -14.08 -14.88
N GLN A 389 22.24 -12.88 -14.27
CA GLN A 389 23.41 -12.29 -13.62
C GLN A 389 23.93 -13.16 -12.46
N LEU A 390 23.03 -13.81 -11.73
CA LEU A 390 23.38 -14.69 -10.61
C LEU A 390 24.05 -16.00 -11.05
N LEU A 391 23.73 -16.52 -12.24
CA LEU A 391 24.44 -17.67 -12.81
C LEU A 391 25.91 -17.36 -13.11
N ASN A 392 26.23 -16.10 -13.38
CA ASN A 392 27.59 -15.63 -13.64
C ASN A 392 28.37 -15.33 -12.34
N ARG A 393 27.72 -15.44 -11.18
CA ARG A 393 28.33 -15.27 -9.84
C ARG A 393 28.53 -16.64 -9.17
N ASN A 394 29.35 -16.69 -8.12
CA ASN A 394 29.58 -17.89 -7.30
C ASN A 394 28.34 -18.25 -6.45
N CYS A 395 27.25 -18.65 -7.09
CA CYS A 395 26.09 -19.23 -6.41
C CYS A 395 26.32 -20.75 -6.20
N PRO A 396 26.25 -21.28 -4.97
CA PRO A 396 26.34 -22.72 -4.67
C PRO A 396 25.21 -23.56 -5.27
N ASN A 397 24.07 -22.94 -5.59
CA ASN A 397 22.86 -23.61 -6.08
C ASN A 397 22.53 -23.26 -7.56
N PRO A 398 23.47 -23.31 -8.52
CA PRO A 398 23.25 -22.80 -9.88
C PRO A 398 22.24 -23.67 -10.65
N HIS A 399 22.09 -24.94 -10.29
CA HIS A 399 21.12 -25.86 -10.90
C HIS A 399 19.67 -25.44 -10.62
N ARG A 400 19.37 -24.84 -9.46
CA ARG A 400 18.03 -24.33 -9.12
C ARG A 400 17.69 -23.11 -9.96
N ILE A 401 18.62 -22.17 -10.08
CA ILE A 401 18.46 -20.99 -10.95
C ILE A 401 18.23 -21.42 -12.41
N LYS A 402 19.04 -22.36 -12.93
CA LYS A 402 18.83 -22.94 -14.28
C LYS A 402 17.44 -23.56 -14.44
N ARG A 403 16.92 -24.24 -13.41
CA ARG A 403 15.57 -24.83 -13.42
C ARG A 403 14.49 -23.75 -13.46
N ILE A 404 14.61 -22.69 -12.66
CA ILE A 404 13.67 -21.55 -12.69
C ILE A 404 13.65 -20.93 -14.09
N LEU A 405 14.81 -20.60 -14.63
CA LEU A 405 14.94 -20.00 -15.97
C LEU A 405 14.38 -20.86 -17.11
N ARG A 406 14.38 -22.20 -16.96
CA ARG A 406 13.74 -23.12 -17.91
C ARG A 406 12.22 -23.11 -17.83
N ARG A 407 11.64 -22.84 -16.65
CA ARG A 407 10.20 -22.74 -16.42
C ARG A 407 9.61 -21.37 -16.77
N MET A 408 10.48 -20.38 -16.96
CA MET A 408 10.12 -19.05 -17.48
C MET A 408 10.07 -18.99 -19.02
N LYS A 409 10.30 -20.11 -19.71
CA LYS A 409 10.06 -20.24 -21.15
C LYS A 409 8.63 -20.67 -21.36
#